data_AF-X0XUH7-F1
#
_entry.id   AF-X0XUH7-F1
#
_cell.length_a   1.000
_cell.length_b   1.000
_cell.length_c   1.000
_cell.angle_alpha   90.00
_cell.angle_beta   90.00
_cell.angle_gamma   90.00
#
_symmetry.space_group_name_H-M   'P 1'
#
loop_
_entity.id
_entity.type
_entity.pdbx_description
1 polymer ?
#
loop_
_entity_poly.entity_id
_entity_poly.type
_entity_poly.pdbx_seq_one_letter_code
_entity_poly.pdbx_strand_id
1 'polypeptide(L)'
;MDVNAGSTNVSTPHYFVDDVGGTNPGEPTTGLLFSNIETGGSASYQRQGAARVDLELKALSSPAADDAHDDGGFILIDDTNMPGTYRCDFPDAAFAVGVDFVILQLVAASASNTVSRPLLVNLTTVQNDLDNSTDGLGAIKGVVDSSLTVDISIATDTGTTLPALINGLTDITAAQVLSEVNDALDTAISELGVAAPTATPTLRTGLMLMYMALRNKTVVQTSGTDALEIHNDAGTKIAS
;
A
#
# COMPACT_ATOMS: atom_id res chain seq x y z
N MET A 1 -2.71 14.55 -30.18
CA MET A 1 -3.44 13.59 -29.30
C MET A 1 -2.42 12.59 -28.80
N ASP A 2 -2.56 12.09 -27.59
CA ASP A 2 -1.68 11.02 -27.08
C ASP A 2 -2.51 9.74 -26.90
N VAL A 3 -1.97 8.61 -27.33
CA VAL A 3 -2.59 7.28 -27.24
C VAL A 3 -1.53 6.29 -26.77
N ASN A 4 -1.92 5.26 -26.02
CA ASN A 4 -0.99 4.19 -25.68
C ASN A 4 -0.63 3.39 -26.93
N ALA A 5 0.65 3.10 -27.11
CA ALA A 5 1.09 2.23 -28.19
C ALA A 5 0.46 0.83 -28.00
N GLY A 6 -0.13 0.27 -29.06
CA GLY A 6 -0.86 -1.00 -29.02
C GLY A 6 -2.31 -0.91 -28.53
N SER A 7 -2.86 0.30 -28.32
CA SER A 7 -4.30 0.46 -28.11
C SER A 7 -5.11 -0.12 -29.28
N THR A 8 -6.22 -0.76 -28.95
CA THR A 8 -7.21 -1.27 -29.90
C THR A 8 -8.47 -0.40 -29.88
N ASN A 9 -9.25 -0.42 -30.95
CA ASN A 9 -10.55 0.27 -31.06
C ASN A 9 -10.46 1.77 -30.79
N VAL A 10 -9.59 2.47 -31.51
CA VAL A 10 -9.33 3.90 -31.29
C VAL A 10 -10.13 4.77 -32.26
N SER A 11 -11.15 5.44 -31.73
CA SER A 11 -11.94 6.45 -32.43
C SER A 11 -11.34 7.84 -32.25
N THR A 12 -11.27 8.63 -33.33
CA THR A 12 -10.68 9.98 -33.29
C THR A 12 -11.57 11.04 -33.92
N PRO A 13 -11.72 12.22 -33.30
CA PRO A 13 -12.49 13.32 -33.87
C PRO A 13 -11.70 14.07 -34.95
N HIS A 14 -12.36 14.38 -36.06
CA HIS A 14 -11.84 15.16 -37.17
C HIS A 14 -12.76 16.34 -37.46
N TYR A 15 -12.18 17.54 -37.55
CA TYR A 15 -12.92 18.77 -37.81
C TYR A 15 -12.78 19.18 -39.28
N PHE A 16 -13.91 19.44 -39.93
CA PHE A 16 -13.99 19.90 -41.31
C PHE A 16 -14.55 21.30 -41.39
N VAL A 17 -13.95 22.12 -42.24
CA VAL A 17 -14.40 23.48 -42.55
C VAL A 17 -14.47 23.70 -44.04
N ASP A 18 -15.35 24.59 -44.46
CA ASP A 18 -15.43 25.03 -45.85
C ASP A 18 -14.09 25.68 -46.25
N ASP A 19 -13.53 25.21 -47.36
CA ASP A 19 -12.36 25.81 -47.97
C ASP A 19 -12.75 27.08 -48.76
N VAL A 20 -11.78 27.77 -49.35
CA VAL A 20 -11.98 28.98 -50.17
C VAL A 20 -12.94 28.79 -51.36
N GLY A 21 -13.11 27.54 -51.83
CA GLY A 21 -14.08 27.19 -52.87
C GLY A 21 -15.51 26.99 -52.36
N GLY A 22 -15.71 26.96 -51.04
CA GLY A 22 -16.99 26.72 -50.37
C GLY A 22 -17.90 27.95 -50.34
N THR A 23 -19.14 27.73 -49.92
CA THR A 23 -20.13 28.81 -49.82
C THR A 23 -19.83 29.78 -48.68
N ASN A 24 -19.26 29.29 -47.58
CA ASN A 24 -18.92 30.10 -46.42
C ASN A 24 -17.54 29.69 -45.89
N PRO A 25 -16.44 30.14 -46.52
CA PRO A 25 -15.08 29.72 -46.14
C PRO A 25 -14.80 29.89 -44.65
N GLY A 26 -14.35 28.83 -43.99
CA GLY A 26 -14.03 28.79 -42.56
C GLY A 26 -15.19 28.36 -41.65
N GLU A 27 -16.43 28.27 -42.16
CA GLU A 27 -17.56 27.71 -41.41
C GLU A 27 -17.46 26.17 -41.35
N PRO A 28 -17.98 25.53 -40.28
CA PRO A 28 -17.98 24.07 -40.15
C PRO A 28 -18.79 23.41 -41.28
N THR A 29 -18.20 22.41 -41.94
CA THR A 29 -18.89 21.65 -42.98
C THR A 29 -19.64 20.46 -42.38
N THR A 30 -20.97 20.48 -42.44
CA THR A 30 -21.82 19.40 -41.93
C THR A 30 -22.38 18.52 -43.05
N GLY A 31 -22.94 17.36 -42.70
CA GLY A 31 -23.60 16.46 -43.66
C GLY A 31 -22.68 15.70 -44.62
N LEU A 32 -21.37 15.65 -44.36
CA LEU A 32 -20.44 14.82 -45.14
C LEU A 32 -20.73 13.34 -44.90
N LEU A 33 -20.84 12.59 -45.99
CA LEU A 33 -20.93 11.13 -45.99
C LEU A 33 -19.55 10.52 -46.24
N PHE A 34 -19.36 9.25 -45.88
CA PHE A 34 -18.09 8.54 -46.15
C PHE A 34 -17.69 8.61 -47.63
N SER A 35 -18.67 8.58 -48.55
CA SER A 35 -18.44 8.68 -50.00
C SER A 35 -17.85 10.03 -50.43
N ASN A 36 -18.08 11.11 -49.69
CA ASN A 36 -17.44 12.41 -49.94
C ASN A 36 -15.94 12.38 -49.61
N ILE A 37 -15.49 11.42 -48.80
CA ILE A 37 -14.09 11.23 -48.44
C ILE A 37 -13.46 10.17 -49.35
N GLU A 38 -14.15 9.08 -49.66
CA GLU A 38 -13.59 8.00 -50.48
C GLU A 38 -13.58 8.29 -51.99
N THR A 39 -14.60 8.97 -52.51
CA THR A 39 -14.73 9.17 -53.95
C THR A 39 -14.04 10.47 -54.38
N GLY A 40 -12.75 10.37 -54.70
CA GLY A 40 -11.94 11.53 -55.13
C GLY A 40 -11.29 12.30 -53.97
N GLY A 41 -11.43 11.82 -52.74
CA GLY A 41 -10.64 12.19 -51.58
C GLY A 41 -9.79 11.00 -51.10
N SER A 42 -9.52 10.92 -49.80
CA SER A 42 -9.00 9.69 -49.18
C SER A 42 -9.06 9.69 -47.66
N ALA A 43 -9.16 8.51 -47.05
CA ALA A 43 -8.89 8.29 -45.62
C ALA A 43 -7.63 7.45 -45.46
N SER A 44 -6.72 7.89 -44.58
CA SER A 44 -5.42 7.22 -44.44
C SER A 44 -4.73 7.49 -43.12
N TYR A 45 -3.78 6.63 -42.82
CA TYR A 45 -2.81 6.85 -41.77
C TYR A 45 -1.39 6.61 -42.27
N GLN A 46 -0.42 7.25 -41.61
CA GLN A 46 0.99 7.02 -41.85
C GLN A 46 1.69 6.89 -40.51
N ARG A 47 2.25 5.70 -40.25
CA ARG A 47 3.10 5.46 -39.08
C ARG A 47 4.47 6.07 -39.35
N GLN A 48 5.12 6.64 -38.34
CA GLN A 48 6.46 7.25 -38.46
C GLN A 48 7.41 6.37 -39.31
N GLY A 49 7.99 6.96 -40.36
CA GLY A 49 8.93 6.28 -41.25
C GLY A 49 8.32 5.24 -42.21
N ALA A 50 7.01 4.97 -42.16
CA ALA A 50 6.32 4.03 -43.04
C ALA A 50 5.69 4.72 -44.25
N ALA A 51 5.28 3.95 -45.26
CA ALA A 51 4.42 4.45 -46.32
C ALA A 51 3.01 4.76 -45.80
N ARG A 52 2.31 5.66 -46.48
CA ARG A 52 0.88 5.91 -46.25
C ARG A 52 0.09 4.62 -46.49
N VAL A 53 -0.83 4.31 -45.58
CA VAL A 53 -1.78 3.21 -45.71
C VAL A 53 -3.19 3.79 -45.86
N ASP A 54 -3.88 3.36 -46.90
CA ASP A 54 -5.27 3.71 -47.16
C ASP A 54 -6.21 2.91 -46.25
N LEU A 55 -7.33 3.51 -45.86
CA LEU A 55 -8.39 2.81 -45.14
C LEU A 55 -9.73 3.05 -45.82
N GLU A 56 -10.50 1.99 -46.02
CA GLU A 56 -11.86 2.06 -46.56
C GLU A 56 -12.80 2.56 -45.47
N LEU A 57 -13.57 3.59 -45.78
CA LEU A 57 -14.57 4.15 -44.89
C LEU A 57 -15.94 3.51 -45.11
N LYS A 58 -16.72 3.50 -44.04
CA LYS A 58 -18.10 3.04 -44.04
C LYS A 58 -18.94 3.89 -43.10
N ALA A 59 -20.25 3.83 -43.27
CA ALA A 59 -21.15 4.49 -42.33
C ALA A 59 -21.07 3.80 -40.96
N LEU A 60 -20.92 4.60 -39.90
CA LEU A 60 -21.11 4.14 -38.53
C LEU A 60 -22.59 4.31 -38.12
N SER A 61 -23.08 3.49 -37.19
CA SER A 61 -24.50 3.46 -36.81
C SER A 61 -24.87 4.60 -35.86
N SER A 62 -23.96 4.99 -34.96
CA SER A 62 -24.17 6.03 -33.98
C SER A 62 -22.89 6.84 -33.72
N PRO A 63 -22.97 8.16 -33.48
CA PRO A 63 -21.82 8.95 -33.07
C PRO A 63 -21.44 8.76 -31.58
N ALA A 64 -22.26 8.03 -30.81
CA ALA A 64 -22.08 7.90 -29.38
C ALA A 64 -20.78 7.16 -29.02
N ALA A 65 -20.13 7.58 -27.93
CA ALA A 65 -18.84 7.02 -27.51
C ALA A 65 -18.91 5.54 -27.07
N ASP A 66 -20.11 5.05 -26.78
CA ASP A 66 -20.40 3.66 -26.44
C ASP A 66 -20.79 2.80 -27.65
N ASP A 67 -20.94 3.39 -28.85
CA ASP A 67 -21.14 2.61 -30.08
C ASP A 67 -19.87 1.83 -30.42
N ALA A 68 -20.06 0.58 -30.82
CA ALA A 68 -18.96 -0.33 -31.10
C ALA A 68 -18.03 0.25 -32.17
N HIS A 69 -16.72 0.17 -31.92
CA HIS A 69 -15.72 0.51 -32.93
C HIS A 69 -15.85 -0.42 -34.13
N ASP A 70 -15.86 0.15 -35.33
CA ASP A 70 -15.79 -0.60 -36.58
C ASP A 70 -14.75 0.07 -37.48
N ASP A 71 -13.72 -0.67 -37.87
CA ASP A 71 -12.62 -0.13 -38.68
C ASP A 71 -13.17 0.56 -39.94
N GLY A 72 -12.86 1.85 -40.10
CA GLY A 72 -13.36 2.68 -41.19
C GLY A 72 -14.69 3.38 -40.91
N GLY A 73 -15.31 3.17 -39.75
CA GLY A 73 -16.55 3.82 -39.37
C GLY A 73 -16.41 5.34 -39.35
N PHE A 74 -17.31 6.04 -40.05
CA PHE A 74 -17.32 7.50 -40.16
C PHE A 74 -18.73 8.06 -39.97
N ILE A 75 -18.86 9.07 -39.10
CA ILE A 75 -20.15 9.74 -38.81
C ILE A 75 -19.95 11.13 -38.21
N LEU A 76 -20.90 12.04 -38.44
CA LEU A 76 -20.96 13.35 -37.78
C LEU A 76 -21.32 13.19 -36.29
N ILE A 77 -20.60 13.86 -35.39
CA ILE A 77 -20.81 13.73 -33.94
C ILE A 77 -22.06 14.48 -33.48
N ASP A 78 -22.12 15.79 -33.74
CA ASP A 78 -23.23 16.65 -33.33
C ASP A 78 -23.34 17.81 -34.33
N ASP A 79 -24.48 17.92 -35.00
CA ASP A 79 -24.75 18.96 -36.00
C ASP A 79 -25.13 20.31 -35.38
N THR A 80 -25.52 20.34 -34.11
CA THR A 80 -26.07 21.51 -33.42
C THR A 80 -25.02 22.19 -32.55
N ASN A 81 -24.36 21.44 -31.66
CA ASN A 81 -23.46 22.00 -30.65
C ASN A 81 -21.98 21.89 -31.03
N MET A 82 -21.63 20.96 -31.93
CA MET A 82 -20.26 20.77 -32.43
C MET A 82 -20.22 20.54 -33.95
N PRO A 83 -20.88 21.41 -34.75
CA PRO A 83 -20.99 21.22 -36.19
C PRO A 83 -19.61 21.03 -36.83
N GLY A 84 -19.51 20.18 -37.84
CA GLY A 84 -18.26 19.91 -38.56
C GLY A 84 -17.31 18.94 -37.88
N THR A 85 -17.64 18.43 -36.69
CA THR A 85 -16.84 17.41 -36.00
C THR A 85 -17.35 16.01 -36.33
N TYR A 86 -16.49 15.16 -36.89
CA TYR A 86 -16.80 13.79 -37.27
C TYR A 86 -15.98 12.81 -36.44
N ARG A 87 -16.56 11.68 -36.09
CA ARG A 87 -15.85 10.51 -35.55
C ARG A 87 -15.34 9.69 -36.72
N CYS A 88 -14.09 9.25 -36.63
CA CYS A 88 -13.52 8.24 -37.52
C CYS A 88 -12.83 7.15 -36.71
N ASP A 89 -13.18 5.91 -37.00
CA ASP A 89 -12.68 4.69 -36.35
C ASP A 89 -11.50 4.15 -37.18
N PHE A 90 -10.30 4.17 -36.60
CA PHE A 90 -9.07 3.79 -37.28
C PHE A 90 -8.66 2.36 -36.91
N PRO A 91 -8.12 1.59 -37.87
CA PRO A 91 -7.72 0.20 -37.61
C PRO A 91 -6.60 0.13 -36.57
N ASP A 92 -6.61 -0.91 -35.73
CA ASP A 92 -5.63 -1.15 -34.66
C ASP A 92 -4.17 -1.09 -35.17
N ALA A 93 -3.95 -1.49 -36.43
CA ALA A 93 -2.64 -1.43 -37.08
C ALA A 93 -2.03 -0.02 -37.10
N ALA A 94 -2.85 1.04 -37.09
CA ALA A 94 -2.40 2.43 -37.04
C ALA A 94 -1.73 2.76 -35.70
N PHE A 95 -2.16 2.13 -34.60
CA PHE A 95 -1.71 2.40 -33.23
C PHE A 95 -0.77 1.32 -32.69
N ALA A 96 -0.38 0.33 -33.50
CA ALA A 96 0.54 -0.73 -33.09
C ALA A 96 1.88 -0.19 -32.54
N VAL A 97 2.49 -0.97 -31.65
CA VAL A 97 3.79 -0.64 -31.03
C VAL A 97 4.94 -0.53 -32.05
N GLY A 98 6.03 0.13 -31.65
CA GLY A 98 7.28 0.21 -32.41
C GLY A 98 7.54 1.51 -33.17
N VAL A 99 6.67 2.52 -33.02
CA VAL A 99 6.86 3.88 -33.55
C VAL A 99 6.41 4.91 -32.51
N ASP A 100 6.87 6.15 -32.62
CA ASP A 100 6.58 7.24 -31.68
C ASP A 100 5.30 8.00 -32.02
N PHE A 101 4.89 8.00 -33.29
CA PHE A 101 3.68 8.69 -33.72
C PHE A 101 3.06 8.09 -34.98
N VAL A 102 1.79 8.41 -35.18
CA VAL A 102 1.02 8.16 -36.40
C VAL A 102 0.33 9.46 -36.81
N ILE A 103 0.31 9.74 -38.12
CA ILE A 103 -0.45 10.84 -38.71
C ILE A 103 -1.72 10.26 -39.30
N LEU A 104 -2.87 10.77 -38.86
CA LEU A 104 -4.19 10.43 -39.37
C LEU A 104 -4.67 11.54 -40.29
N GLN A 105 -5.17 11.19 -41.47
CA GLN A 105 -5.61 12.19 -42.43
C GLN A 105 -6.87 11.74 -43.17
N LEU A 106 -7.87 12.62 -43.14
CA LEU A 106 -9.05 12.56 -43.97
C LEU A 106 -9.01 13.72 -44.97
N VAL A 107 -9.15 13.40 -46.25
CA VAL A 107 -9.19 14.36 -47.35
C VAL A 107 -10.53 14.17 -48.03
N ALA A 108 -11.36 15.21 -48.03
CA ALA A 108 -12.58 15.19 -48.82
C ALA A 108 -12.29 15.35 -50.31
N ALA A 109 -13.22 14.89 -51.15
CA ALA A 109 -13.18 15.16 -52.57
C ALA A 109 -13.16 16.67 -52.84
N SER A 110 -12.42 17.12 -53.85
CA SER A 110 -12.35 18.54 -54.20
C SER A 110 -13.72 19.17 -54.46
N ALA A 111 -14.69 18.40 -54.98
CA ALA A 111 -16.05 18.88 -55.22
C ALA A 111 -16.85 19.17 -53.95
N SER A 112 -16.39 18.68 -52.79
CA SER A 112 -17.01 18.94 -51.48
C SER A 112 -16.58 20.28 -50.87
N ASN A 113 -15.59 20.98 -51.46
CA ASN A 113 -15.13 22.30 -51.03
C ASN A 113 -14.85 22.41 -49.52
N THR A 114 -14.32 21.35 -48.92
CA THR A 114 -14.07 21.25 -47.48
C THR A 114 -12.67 20.72 -47.23
N VAL A 115 -12.10 21.10 -46.09
CA VAL A 115 -10.75 20.72 -45.70
C VAL A 115 -10.73 20.28 -44.24
N SER A 116 -9.94 19.25 -43.97
CA SER A 116 -9.55 18.85 -42.62
C SER A 116 -8.03 18.85 -42.52
N ARG A 117 -7.51 19.21 -41.33
CA ARG A 117 -6.07 19.16 -41.07
C ARG A 117 -5.67 17.77 -40.61
N PRO A 118 -4.47 17.28 -40.97
CA PRO A 118 -3.97 16.02 -40.42
C PRO A 118 -3.87 16.06 -38.90
N LEU A 119 -4.23 14.96 -38.26
CA LEU A 119 -4.11 14.75 -36.82
C LEU A 119 -2.82 13.97 -36.52
N LEU A 120 -1.90 14.60 -35.79
CA LEU A 120 -0.75 13.91 -35.22
C LEU A 120 -1.15 13.24 -33.90
N VAL A 121 -0.97 11.92 -33.83
CA VAL A 121 -1.16 11.13 -32.61
C VAL A 121 0.20 10.63 -32.14
N ASN A 122 0.62 11.03 -30.95
CA ASN A 122 1.81 10.46 -30.32
C ASN A 122 1.43 9.13 -29.67
N LEU A 123 2.28 8.13 -29.84
CA LEU A 123 2.14 6.82 -29.23
C LEU A 123 3.06 6.73 -28.02
N THR A 124 2.49 6.51 -26.84
CA THR A 124 3.24 6.44 -25.59
C THR A 124 3.31 5.02 -25.06
N THR A 125 4.45 4.64 -24.48
CA THR A 125 4.63 3.33 -23.85
C THR A 125 4.63 3.40 -22.33
N VAL A 126 4.63 4.61 -21.75
CA VAL A 126 4.78 4.84 -20.30
C VAL A 126 3.69 4.13 -19.49
N GLN A 127 2.43 4.27 -19.91
CA GLN A 127 1.33 3.65 -19.20
C GLN A 127 1.33 2.13 -19.35
N ASN A 128 1.71 1.60 -20.52
CA ASN A 128 1.90 0.16 -20.70
C ASN A 128 3.01 -0.38 -19.78
N ASP A 129 4.10 0.37 -19.61
CA ASP A 129 5.21 0.00 -18.72
C ASP A 129 4.82 0.06 -17.25
N LEU A 130 4.03 1.07 -16.85
CA LEU A 130 3.46 1.19 -15.49
C LEU A 130 2.53 0.02 -15.14
N ASP A 131 1.72 -0.44 -16.10
CA ASP A 131 0.79 -1.55 -15.92
C ASP A 131 1.49 -2.92 -16.03
N ASN A 132 2.65 -2.98 -16.70
CA ASN A 132 3.46 -4.18 -16.79
C ASN A 132 4.20 -4.43 -15.47
N SER A 133 3.60 -5.19 -14.56
CA SER A 133 4.18 -5.54 -13.24
C SER A 133 5.47 -6.41 -13.31
N THR A 134 6.06 -6.59 -14.48
CA THR A 134 7.15 -7.54 -14.74
C THR A 134 8.52 -6.86 -14.76
N ASP A 135 8.65 -5.69 -15.37
CA ASP A 135 9.92 -4.98 -15.57
C ASP A 135 9.74 -3.46 -15.51
N GLY A 136 10.81 -2.71 -15.78
CA GLY A 136 10.76 -1.26 -15.95
C GLY A 136 10.12 -0.52 -14.79
N LEU A 137 9.25 0.44 -15.14
CA LEU A 137 8.50 1.25 -14.18
C LEU A 137 7.43 0.43 -13.44
N GLY A 138 6.81 -0.57 -14.07
CA GLY A 138 5.78 -1.38 -13.43
C GLY A 138 6.33 -2.33 -12.37
N ALA A 139 7.53 -2.89 -12.55
CA ALA A 139 8.25 -3.61 -11.50
C ALA A 139 8.60 -2.71 -10.32
N ILE A 140 9.09 -1.49 -10.59
CA ILE A 140 9.39 -0.50 -9.55
C ILE A 140 8.10 -0.13 -8.80
N LYS A 141 7.00 0.12 -9.51
CA LYS A 141 5.68 0.39 -8.93
C LYS A 141 5.26 -0.75 -8.00
N GLY A 142 5.39 -2.01 -8.45
CA GLY A 142 5.08 -3.18 -7.64
C GLY A 142 5.93 -3.27 -6.36
N VAL A 143 7.24 -2.99 -6.44
CA VAL A 143 8.13 -2.92 -5.28
C VAL A 143 7.73 -1.80 -4.33
N VAL A 144 7.43 -0.60 -4.85
CA VAL A 144 6.99 0.55 -4.05
C VAL A 144 5.69 0.22 -3.33
N ASP A 145 4.68 -0.29 -4.04
CA ASP A 145 3.39 -0.69 -3.46
C ASP A 145 3.55 -1.78 -2.37
N SER A 146 4.47 -2.74 -2.58
CA SER A 146 4.79 -3.78 -1.59
C SER A 146 5.60 -3.24 -0.39
N SER A 147 6.48 -2.27 -0.58
CA SER A 147 7.31 -1.69 0.50
C SER A 147 6.49 -0.75 1.38
N LEU A 148 5.56 0.01 0.80
CA LEU A 148 4.68 0.92 1.52
C LEU A 148 3.61 0.18 2.35
N THR A 149 3.23 -1.03 1.91
CA THR A 149 2.40 -1.94 2.71
C THR A 149 3.18 -2.58 3.87
N VAL A 150 4.50 -2.77 3.71
CA VAL A 150 5.40 -3.15 4.81
C VAL A 150 5.56 -2.03 5.84
N ASP A 151 5.60 -0.76 5.43
CA ASP A 151 5.67 0.36 6.38
C ASP A 151 4.41 0.52 7.24
N ILE A 152 3.23 0.19 6.71
CA ILE A 152 2.01 0.12 7.54
C ILE A 152 2.09 -1.03 8.53
N SER A 153 2.66 -2.17 8.16
CA SER A 153 2.85 -3.31 9.08
C SER A 153 4.02 -3.15 10.06
N ILE A 154 4.96 -2.24 9.78
CA ILE A 154 5.97 -1.77 10.74
C ILE A 154 5.37 -0.72 11.70
N ALA A 155 4.44 0.13 11.24
CA ALA A 155 3.67 1.05 12.09
C ALA A 155 2.55 0.36 12.88
N THR A 156 2.08 -0.81 12.42
CA THR A 156 1.17 -1.71 13.13
C THR A 156 1.91 -2.98 13.50
N ASP A 157 2.81 -2.87 14.50
CA ASP A 157 3.35 -4.00 15.24
C ASP A 157 2.21 -4.81 15.87
N THR A 158 1.64 -5.68 15.04
CA THR A 158 0.70 -6.75 15.39
C THR A 158 1.45 -8.08 15.35
N GLY A 159 2.77 -8.04 15.52
CA GLY A 159 3.73 -9.07 15.08
C GLY A 159 4.72 -9.50 16.15
N THR A 160 4.22 -9.77 17.35
CA THR A 160 4.71 -10.81 18.28
C THR A 160 6.08 -10.68 18.93
N THR A 161 6.98 -9.79 18.49
CA THR A 161 8.33 -9.77 19.06
C THR A 161 8.43 -8.77 20.21
N LEU A 162 8.02 -7.52 19.99
CA LEU A 162 8.09 -6.49 21.04
C LEU A 162 7.04 -6.69 22.13
N PRO A 163 5.75 -7.00 21.85
CA PRO A 163 4.80 -7.27 22.92
C PRO A 163 5.14 -8.53 23.72
N ALA A 164 5.73 -9.57 23.10
CA ALA A 164 6.18 -10.75 23.81
C ALA A 164 7.45 -10.50 24.63
N LEU A 165 8.39 -9.69 24.13
CA LEU A 165 9.57 -9.24 24.88
C LEU A 165 9.16 -8.32 26.05
N ILE A 166 8.20 -7.43 25.84
CA ILE A 166 7.63 -6.55 26.88
C ILE A 166 6.86 -7.39 27.90
N ASN A 167 6.00 -8.32 27.45
CA ASN A 167 5.30 -9.26 28.33
C ASN A 167 6.27 -10.09 29.14
N GLY A 168 7.33 -10.64 28.52
CA GLY A 168 8.38 -11.38 29.19
C GLY A 168 9.18 -10.56 30.20
N LEU A 169 9.27 -9.23 30.02
CA LEU A 169 9.87 -8.31 30.98
C LEU A 169 8.91 -7.95 32.12
N THR A 170 7.60 -7.90 31.86
CA THR A 170 6.54 -7.66 32.86
C THR A 170 6.06 -8.92 33.56
N ASP A 171 6.47 -10.10 33.09
CA ASP A 171 6.13 -11.42 33.65
C ASP A 171 7.06 -11.82 34.80
N ILE A 172 7.70 -10.87 35.52
CA ILE A 172 8.14 -11.17 36.88
C ILE A 172 6.87 -11.35 37.72
N THR A 173 6.33 -12.55 37.68
CA THR A 173 5.08 -12.87 38.35
C THR A 173 5.28 -12.77 39.86
N ALA A 174 4.20 -12.49 40.60
CA ALA A 174 4.25 -12.50 42.07
C ALA A 174 4.79 -13.84 42.61
N ALA A 175 4.64 -14.94 41.86
CA ALA A 175 5.18 -16.25 42.21
C ALA A 175 6.71 -16.32 42.07
N GLN A 176 7.31 -15.69 41.06
CA GLN A 176 8.76 -15.61 40.91
C GLN A 176 9.38 -14.71 41.99
N VAL A 177 8.76 -13.55 42.27
CA VAL A 177 9.16 -12.70 43.40
C VAL A 177 9.10 -13.46 44.72
N LEU A 178 8.02 -14.20 44.94
CA LEU A 178 7.87 -15.01 46.15
C LEU A 178 8.94 -16.11 46.24
N SER A 179 9.28 -16.76 45.12
CA SER A 179 10.36 -17.75 45.07
C SER A 179 11.70 -17.13 45.43
N GLU A 180 12.08 -16.02 44.79
CA GLU A 180 13.35 -15.34 45.05
C GLU A 180 13.44 -14.82 46.49
N VAL A 181 12.35 -14.28 47.04
CA VAL A 181 12.29 -13.83 48.44
C VAL A 181 12.42 -15.01 49.40
N ASN A 182 11.79 -16.14 49.11
CA ASN A 182 11.92 -17.34 49.93
C ASN A 182 13.35 -17.90 49.87
N ASP A 183 13.95 -17.98 48.69
CA ASP A 183 15.34 -18.45 48.52
C ASP A 183 16.34 -17.55 49.27
N ALA A 184 16.13 -16.22 49.21
CA ALA A 184 16.92 -15.26 49.96
C ALA A 184 16.73 -15.39 51.49
N LEU A 185 15.49 -15.59 51.97
CA LEU A 185 15.19 -15.82 53.38
C LEU A 185 15.77 -17.15 53.87
N ASP A 186 15.64 -18.22 53.10
CA ASP A 186 16.17 -19.54 53.43
C ASP A 186 17.70 -19.52 53.47
N THR A 187 18.34 -18.77 52.58
CA THR A 187 19.79 -18.53 52.62
C THR A 187 20.18 -17.77 53.90
N ALA A 188 19.51 -16.66 54.21
CA ALA A 188 19.77 -15.88 55.42
C ALA A 188 19.52 -16.67 56.72
N ILE A 189 18.51 -17.56 56.71
CA ILE A 189 18.21 -18.48 57.81
C ILE A 189 19.24 -19.59 57.91
N SER A 190 19.72 -20.12 56.79
CA SER A 190 20.79 -21.13 56.78
C SER A 190 22.09 -20.54 57.31
N GLU A 191 22.43 -19.30 56.96
CA GLU A 191 23.62 -18.59 57.44
C GLU A 191 23.63 -18.34 58.95
N LEU A 192 22.45 -18.19 59.59
CA LEU A 192 22.32 -18.19 61.05
C LEU A 192 22.87 -19.48 61.72
N GLY A 193 22.93 -20.60 60.97
CA GLY A 193 23.40 -21.89 61.46
C GLY A 193 24.86 -22.26 61.14
N VAL A 194 25.54 -21.52 60.26
CA VAL A 194 26.93 -21.85 59.82
C VAL A 194 27.99 -21.02 60.55
N ALA A 195 27.61 -19.94 61.23
CA ALA A 195 28.48 -19.26 62.19
C ALA A 195 28.59 -20.08 63.49
N ALA A 196 29.77 -20.05 64.12
CA ALA A 196 30.10 -20.83 65.31
C ALA A 196 28.99 -20.88 66.39
N PRO A 197 28.77 -22.05 67.03
CA PRO A 197 27.77 -22.20 68.07
C PRO A 197 28.23 -21.47 69.32
N THR A 198 27.56 -20.38 69.68
CA THR A 198 27.23 -20.20 71.11
C THR A 198 26.07 -19.24 71.39
N ALA A 199 25.57 -18.43 70.45
CA ALA A 199 24.45 -17.52 70.79
C ALA A 199 23.63 -16.91 69.63
N THR A 200 23.13 -17.65 68.64
CA THR A 200 22.13 -17.05 67.73
C THR A 200 20.92 -17.95 67.48
N PRO A 201 19.77 -17.70 68.15
CA PRO A 201 18.52 -18.41 67.91
C PRO A 201 17.86 -17.94 66.59
N THR A 202 17.11 -18.83 65.92
CA THR A 202 16.30 -18.51 64.72
C THR A 202 15.35 -17.34 65.00
N LEU A 203 14.89 -16.56 64.01
CA LEU A 203 13.95 -15.45 64.25
C LEU A 203 12.69 -15.88 65.02
N ARG A 204 12.15 -17.07 64.74
CA ARG A 204 11.00 -17.65 65.44
C ARG A 204 11.37 -18.05 66.87
N THR A 205 12.52 -18.69 67.08
CA THR A 205 13.03 -19.08 68.40
C THR A 205 13.41 -17.87 69.23
N GLY A 206 13.97 -16.82 68.62
CA GLY A 206 14.29 -15.55 69.24
C GLY A 206 13.05 -14.77 69.64
N LEU A 207 12.02 -14.70 68.79
CA LEU A 207 10.72 -14.12 69.17
C LEU A 207 10.03 -14.94 70.27
N MET A 208 10.10 -16.27 70.20
CA MET A 208 9.49 -17.15 71.19
C MET A 208 10.22 -17.07 72.54
N LEU A 209 11.55 -16.98 72.54
CA LEU A 209 12.36 -16.70 73.73
C LEU A 209 12.08 -15.31 74.29
N MET A 210 11.97 -14.27 73.45
CA MET A 210 11.60 -12.91 73.86
C MET A 210 10.19 -12.90 74.48
N TYR A 211 9.24 -13.61 73.87
CA TYR A 211 7.88 -13.76 74.38
C TYR A 211 7.84 -14.48 75.73
N MET A 212 8.60 -15.58 75.87
CA MET A 212 8.73 -16.33 77.11
C MET A 212 9.46 -15.53 78.20
N ALA A 213 10.49 -14.76 77.84
CA ALA A 213 11.22 -13.89 78.77
C ALA A 213 10.38 -12.70 79.26
N LEU A 214 9.48 -12.16 78.42
CA LEU A 214 8.54 -11.12 78.80
C LEU A 214 7.36 -11.64 79.64
N ARG A 215 6.99 -12.91 79.49
CA ARG A 215 5.89 -13.53 80.26
C ARG A 215 6.32 -14.16 81.59
N ASN A 216 7.53 -14.73 81.65
CA ASN A 216 7.97 -15.49 82.81
C ASN A 216 8.84 -14.65 83.75
N LYS A 217 8.80 -15.00 85.04
CA LYS A 217 9.55 -14.32 86.11
C LYS A 217 11.05 -14.41 85.83
N THR A 218 11.69 -13.27 85.56
CA THR A 218 13.15 -13.16 85.56
C THR A 218 13.64 -13.12 87.01
N VAL A 219 14.50 -14.09 87.38
CA VAL A 219 15.21 -14.03 88.66
C VAL A 219 16.54 -13.36 88.39
N VAL A 220 16.73 -12.14 88.90
CA VAL A 220 17.98 -11.40 88.76
C VAL A 220 19.02 -11.99 89.71
N GLN A 221 20.22 -12.21 89.18
CA GLN A 221 21.37 -12.79 89.85
C GLN A 221 21.71 -12.02 91.14
N THR A 222 21.61 -12.68 92.30
CA THR A 222 21.92 -12.06 93.61
C THR A 222 23.31 -12.42 94.14
N SER A 223 24.05 -13.32 93.48
CA SER A 223 25.49 -13.54 93.74
C SER A 223 26.22 -14.14 92.53
N GLY A 224 27.54 -13.90 92.44
CA GLY A 224 28.37 -14.05 91.24
C GLY A 224 28.68 -15.46 90.73
N THR A 225 27.91 -16.48 91.13
CA THR A 225 28.09 -17.87 90.66
C THR A 225 26.85 -18.50 90.02
N ASP A 226 25.69 -17.83 90.05
CA ASP A 226 24.45 -18.37 89.47
C ASP A 226 24.24 -17.77 88.06
N ALA A 227 24.08 -18.58 87.02
CA ALA A 227 23.78 -18.08 85.67
C ALA A 227 22.35 -17.51 85.60
N LEU A 228 22.06 -16.56 84.69
CA LEU A 228 20.69 -16.08 84.50
C LEU A 228 19.84 -17.19 83.89
N GLU A 229 18.99 -17.81 84.70
CA GLU A 229 18.19 -18.95 84.25
C GLU A 229 16.82 -18.54 83.71
N ILE A 230 16.41 -19.17 82.62
CA ILE A 230 15.09 -19.00 82.01
C ILE A 230 14.29 -20.29 82.26
N HIS A 231 13.07 -20.13 82.77
CA HIS A 231 12.15 -21.22 83.09
C HIS A 231 10.91 -21.18 82.22
N ASN A 232 10.32 -22.35 81.95
CA ASN A 232 9.00 -22.44 81.33
C ASN A 232 7.87 -22.27 82.37
N ASP A 233 6.63 -22.24 81.89
CA ASP A 233 5.42 -22.02 82.71
C ASP A 233 5.16 -23.16 83.72
N ALA A 234 5.83 -24.32 83.55
CA ALA A 234 5.84 -25.43 84.48
C ALA A 234 7.05 -25.39 85.46
N GLY A 235 7.83 -24.30 85.45
CA GLY A 235 8.98 -24.07 86.35
C GLY A 235 10.26 -24.83 85.97
N THR A 236 10.27 -25.58 84.87
CA THR A 236 11.45 -26.33 84.43
C THR A 236 12.45 -25.40 83.76
N LYS A 237 13.73 -25.50 84.16
CA LYS A 237 14.83 -24.73 83.55
C LYS A 237 15.01 -25.16 82.10
N ILE A 238 14.99 -24.18 81.20
CA ILE A 238 15.11 -24.41 79.75
C ILE A 238 16.37 -23.79 79.14
N ALA A 239 16.97 -22.80 79.80
CA ALA A 239 18.26 -22.22 79.43
C ALA A 239 18.93 -21.55 80.65
N SER A 240 20.25 -21.39 80.60
CA SER A 240 21.07 -20.55 81.51
C SER A 240 22.12 -19.80 80.75
#